data_AF-A0A8T2NFG7-F1
#
_entry.id   AF-A0A8T2NFG7-F1
#
_cell.length_a   1.000
_cell.length_b   1.000
_cell.length_c   1.000
_cell.angle_alpha   90.00
_cell.angle_beta   90.00
_cell.angle_gamma   90.00
#
_symmetry.space_group_name_H-M   'P 1'
#
loop_
_entity.id
_entity.type
_entity.pdbx_description
1 polymer ?
#
loop_
_entity_poly.entity_id
_entity_poly.type
_entity_poly.pdbx_seq_one_letter_code
_entity_poly.pdbx_strand_id
1 'polypeptide(L)'
;MAMENHRQITEEFRNGILPPLNKGLAAISSLTHAINGINPNSIRQSECEKILSLISTANRETQRATETAHQKLQNLNNKCERLIKEKKTLKDKMKSKEDDLQKQKTQMDRLEEEKEERDRDLSRNQSELAEANENKRKAQRDHEDAETAALVSAAVMLIPIVGTDPSEARTPGYLVHTR
;
A
#
# COMPACT_ATOMS: atom_id res chain seq x y z
N MET A 1 -5.32 20.98 -15.39
CA MET A 1 -5.88 21.68 -14.21
C MET A 1 -4.98 22.80 -13.69
N ALA A 2 -3.68 22.60 -13.46
CA ALA A 2 -2.77 23.67 -13.00
C ALA A 2 -2.58 24.83 -14.01
N MET A 3 -2.51 24.53 -15.32
CA MET A 3 -2.41 25.57 -16.36
C MET A 3 -3.70 26.39 -16.53
N GLU A 4 -4.87 25.79 -16.27
CA GLU A 4 -6.17 26.48 -16.34
C GLU A 4 -6.29 27.53 -15.22
N ASN A 5 -5.88 27.16 -14.00
CA ASN A 5 -5.84 28.09 -12.86
C ASN A 5 -4.86 29.24 -13.08
N HIS A 6 -3.72 29.00 -13.72
CA HIS A 6 -2.75 30.06 -14.00
C HIS A 6 -3.30 31.07 -15.02
N ARG A 7 -3.94 30.58 -16.09
CA ARG A 7 -4.59 31.42 -17.10
C ARG A 7 -5.68 32.29 -16.49
N GLN A 8 -6.52 31.72 -15.63
CA GLN A 8 -7.61 32.44 -14.98
C GLN A 8 -7.10 33.55 -14.04
N ILE A 9 -6.08 33.27 -13.22
CA ILE A 9 -5.49 34.27 -12.31
C ILE A 9 -4.85 35.42 -13.11
N THR A 10 -4.15 35.11 -14.20
CA THR A 10 -3.54 36.12 -15.07
C THR A 10 -4.60 37.01 -15.72
N GLU A 11 -5.69 36.43 -16.22
CA GLU A 11 -6.81 37.18 -16.79
C GLU A 11 -7.52 38.05 -15.74
N GLU A 12 -7.77 37.54 -14.53
CA GLU A 12 -8.37 38.33 -13.46
C GLU A 12 -7.46 39.48 -12.99
N PHE A 13 -6.14 39.27 -12.97
CA PHE A 13 -5.16 40.31 -12.63
C PHE A 13 -5.14 41.38 -13.72
N ARG A 14 -5.07 40.93 -14.98
CA ARG A 14 -5.09 41.76 -16.17
C ARG A 14 -6.35 42.63 -16.22
N ASN A 15 -7.53 42.04 -16.09
CA ASN A 15 -8.81 42.71 -16.25
C ASN A 15 -9.14 43.67 -15.10
N GLY A 16 -8.56 43.48 -13.91
CA GLY A 16 -8.73 44.40 -12.79
C GLY A 16 -7.84 45.65 -12.85
N ILE A 17 -6.64 45.53 -13.43
CA ILE A 17 -5.59 46.56 -13.34
C ILE A 17 -5.42 47.34 -14.63
N LEU A 18 -5.46 46.67 -15.80
CA LEU A 18 -5.24 47.34 -17.09
C LEU A 18 -6.30 48.41 -17.40
N PRO A 19 -7.60 48.18 -17.19
CA PRO A 19 -8.59 49.20 -17.50
C PRO A 19 -8.41 50.53 -16.74
N PRO A 20 -8.26 50.55 -15.39
CA PRO A 20 -7.99 51.80 -14.67
C PRO A 20 -6.62 52.38 -15.02
N LEU A 21 -5.59 51.56 -15.20
CA LEU A 21 -4.26 52.03 -15.60
C LEU A 21 -4.29 52.74 -16.96
N ASN A 22 -4.94 52.14 -17.96
CA ASN A 22 -5.09 52.71 -19.29
C ASN A 22 -5.89 54.02 -19.26
N LYS A 23 -6.93 54.12 -18.43
CA LYS A 23 -7.67 55.37 -18.23
C LYS A 23 -6.78 56.46 -17.62
N GLY A 24 -5.98 56.11 -16.61
CA GLY A 24 -5.00 57.03 -16.01
C GLY A 24 -3.97 57.52 -17.04
N LEU A 25 -3.41 56.62 -17.83
CA LEU A 25 -2.46 56.95 -18.90
C LEU A 25 -3.08 57.82 -19.99
N ALA A 26 -4.32 57.54 -20.40
CA ALA A 26 -5.05 58.37 -21.37
C ALA A 26 -5.31 59.79 -20.83
N ALA A 27 -5.61 59.92 -19.52
CA ALA A 27 -5.76 61.23 -18.87
C ALA A 27 -4.43 61.99 -18.81
N ILE A 28 -3.30 61.31 -18.55
CA ILE A 28 -1.96 61.91 -18.59
C ILE A 28 -1.61 62.38 -20.00
N SER A 29 -1.84 61.56 -21.02
CA SER A 29 -1.61 61.94 -22.42
C SER A 29 -2.46 63.16 -22.81
N SER A 30 -3.73 63.18 -22.40
CA SER A 30 -4.62 64.33 -22.62
C SER A 30 -4.17 65.58 -21.87
N LEU A 31 -3.60 65.42 -20.67
CA LEU A 31 -3.01 66.50 -19.88
C LEU A 31 -1.81 67.11 -20.58
N THR A 32 -0.90 66.28 -21.12
CA THR A 32 0.24 66.75 -21.90
C THR A 32 -0.21 67.56 -23.12
N HIS A 33 -1.24 67.10 -23.84
CA HIS A 33 -1.81 67.86 -24.95
C HIS A 33 -2.47 69.16 -24.51
N ALA A 34 -3.19 69.16 -23.38
CA ALA A 34 -3.82 70.36 -22.84
C ALA A 34 -2.79 71.42 -22.43
N ILE A 35 -1.70 71.01 -21.77
CA ILE A 35 -0.62 71.91 -21.36
C ILE A 35 0.09 72.50 -22.59
N ASN A 36 0.43 71.67 -23.57
CA ASN A 36 1.12 72.12 -24.78
C ASN A 36 0.26 73.03 -25.68
N GLY A 37 -1.07 72.96 -25.55
CA GLY A 37 -2.01 73.79 -26.30
C GLY A 37 -2.30 75.15 -25.68
N ILE A 38 -1.81 75.43 -24.46
CA ILE A 38 -2.06 76.71 -23.78
C ILE A 38 -1.18 77.80 -24.39
N ASN A 39 -1.80 78.95 -24.66
CA ASN A 39 -1.06 80.18 -24.89
C ASN A 39 -0.70 80.82 -23.52
N PRO A 40 0.59 80.88 -23.15
CA PRO A 40 1.00 81.39 -21.85
C PRO A 40 0.64 82.87 -21.62
N ASN A 41 0.38 83.63 -22.70
CA ASN A 41 0.01 85.04 -22.62
C ASN A 41 -1.51 85.26 -22.48
N SER A 42 -2.33 84.20 -22.53
CA SER A 42 -3.78 84.29 -22.47
C SER A 42 -4.41 83.01 -21.92
N ILE A 43 -4.09 82.69 -20.67
CA ILE A 43 -4.63 81.52 -19.97
C ILE A 43 -6.10 81.77 -19.62
N ARG A 44 -6.99 80.89 -20.08
CA ARG A 44 -8.42 80.93 -19.73
C ARG A 44 -8.72 80.04 -18.55
N GLN A 45 -9.65 80.46 -17.70
CA GLN A 45 -10.11 79.67 -16.55
C GLN A 45 -10.58 78.27 -16.96
N SER A 46 -11.26 78.13 -18.11
CA SER A 46 -11.71 76.84 -18.65
C SER A 46 -10.55 75.88 -18.97
N GLU A 47 -9.37 76.39 -19.33
CA GLU A 47 -8.17 75.58 -19.59
C GLU A 47 -7.58 75.05 -18.28
N CYS A 48 -7.55 75.89 -17.24
CA CYS A 48 -7.16 75.50 -15.89
C CYS A 48 -8.09 74.43 -15.31
N GLU A 49 -9.41 74.61 -15.43
CA GLU A 49 -10.41 73.63 -14.97
C GLU A 49 -10.25 72.27 -15.67
N LYS A 50 -10.02 72.29 -17.00
CA LYS A 50 -9.75 71.07 -17.78
C LYS A 50 -8.48 70.36 -17.30
N ILE A 51 -7.40 71.10 -17.04
CA ILE A 51 -6.15 70.55 -16.52
C ILE A 51 -6.35 69.92 -15.14
N LEU A 52 -7.03 70.61 -14.24
CA LEU A 52 -7.32 70.09 -12.90
C LEU A 52 -8.17 68.82 -12.95
N SER A 53 -9.17 68.77 -13.83
CA SER A 53 -9.99 67.57 -14.05
C SER A 53 -9.16 66.40 -14.58
N LEU A 54 -8.22 66.64 -15.49
CA LEU A 54 -7.34 65.60 -16.05
C LEU A 54 -6.35 65.09 -15.01
N ILE A 55 -5.77 65.97 -14.20
CA ILE A 55 -4.90 65.60 -13.06
C ILE A 55 -5.67 64.75 -12.06
N SER A 56 -6.88 65.18 -11.67
CA SER A 56 -7.73 64.43 -10.74
C SER A 56 -8.07 63.04 -11.27
N THR A 57 -8.43 62.96 -12.56
CA THR A 57 -8.75 61.69 -13.23
C THR A 57 -7.53 60.77 -13.29
N ALA A 58 -6.38 61.29 -13.71
CA ALA A 58 -5.13 60.54 -13.76
C ALA A 58 -4.79 59.97 -12.39
N ASN A 59 -4.81 60.80 -11.34
CA ASN A 59 -4.49 60.40 -9.99
C ASN A 59 -5.46 59.34 -9.44
N ARG A 60 -6.76 59.54 -9.62
CA ARG A 60 -7.79 58.61 -9.13
C ARG A 60 -7.66 57.23 -9.78
N GLU A 61 -7.50 57.18 -11.11
CA GLU A 61 -7.49 55.90 -11.83
C GLU A 61 -6.15 55.15 -11.63
N THR A 62 -5.01 55.84 -11.54
CA THR A 62 -3.72 55.19 -11.23
C THR A 62 -3.66 54.69 -9.79
N GLN A 63 -4.20 55.46 -8.82
CA GLN A 63 -4.32 55.01 -7.44
C GLN A 63 -5.20 53.76 -7.35
N ARG A 64 -6.37 53.78 -7.99
CA ARG A 64 -7.27 52.61 -8.04
C ARG A 64 -6.58 51.37 -8.62
N ALA A 65 -5.81 51.53 -9.71
CA ALA A 65 -5.05 50.44 -10.31
C ALA A 65 -4.01 49.88 -9.31
N THR A 66 -3.32 50.77 -8.58
CA THR A 66 -2.29 50.42 -7.60
C THR A 66 -2.86 49.66 -6.41
N GLU A 67 -3.97 50.14 -5.84
CA GLU A 67 -4.66 49.48 -4.73
C GLU A 67 -5.18 48.10 -5.14
N THR A 68 -5.76 47.99 -6.33
CA THR A 68 -6.23 46.72 -6.90
C THR A 68 -5.08 45.73 -7.09
N ALA A 69 -3.93 46.21 -7.60
CA ALA A 69 -2.73 45.39 -7.77
C ALA A 69 -2.20 44.90 -6.41
N HIS A 70 -2.13 45.79 -5.43
CA HIS A 70 -1.67 45.46 -4.08
C HIS A 70 -2.54 44.38 -3.43
N GLN A 71 -3.86 44.55 -3.45
CA GLN A 71 -4.81 43.57 -2.89
C GLN A 71 -4.68 42.21 -3.59
N LYS A 72 -4.58 42.19 -4.92
CA LYS A 72 -4.43 40.93 -5.67
C LYS A 72 -3.10 40.24 -5.37
N LEU A 73 -1.99 41.00 -5.25
CA LEU A 73 -0.68 40.45 -4.86
C LEU A 73 -0.70 39.87 -3.45
N GLN A 74 -1.31 40.56 -2.50
CA GLN A 74 -1.46 40.07 -1.13
C GLN A 74 -2.27 38.77 -1.08
N ASN A 75 -3.39 38.71 -1.81
CA ASN A 75 -4.20 37.50 -1.91
C ASN A 75 -3.43 36.34 -2.54
N LEU A 76 -2.63 36.61 -3.57
CA LEU A 76 -1.77 35.60 -4.19
C LEU A 76 -0.70 35.10 -3.20
N ASN A 77 -0.07 36.01 -2.46
CA ASN A 77 0.93 35.64 -1.44
C ASN A 77 0.32 34.75 -0.36
N ASN A 78 -0.83 35.13 0.20
CA ASN A 78 -1.55 34.34 1.19
C ASN A 78 -1.91 32.94 0.67
N LYS A 79 -2.35 32.85 -0.59
CA LYS A 79 -2.65 31.56 -1.25
C LYS A 79 -1.39 30.71 -1.41
N CYS A 80 -0.27 31.30 -1.82
CA CYS A 80 1.01 30.62 -1.92
C CYS A 80 1.48 30.09 -0.57
N GLU A 81 1.44 30.90 0.49
CA GLU A 81 1.81 30.48 1.84
C GLU A 81 0.95 29.30 2.32
N ARG A 82 -0.37 29.36 2.10
CA ARG A 82 -1.27 28.25 2.43
C ARG A 82 -0.92 26.98 1.65
N LEU A 83 -0.70 27.08 0.34
CA LEU A 83 -0.33 25.93 -0.49
C LEU A 83 1.02 25.33 -0.10
N ILE A 84 1.99 26.15 0.31
CA ILE A 84 3.28 25.68 0.83
C ILE A 84 3.09 24.89 2.12
N LYS A 85 2.25 25.39 3.05
CA LYS A 85 1.90 24.68 4.29
C LYS A 85 1.20 23.36 4.00
N GLU A 86 0.18 23.37 3.14
CA GLU A 86 -0.55 22.16 2.73
C GLU A 86 0.38 21.13 2.07
N LYS A 87 1.26 21.56 1.16
CA LYS A 87 2.26 20.71 0.52
C LYS A 87 3.18 20.05 1.55
N LYS A 88 3.64 20.81 2.56
CA LYS A 88 4.47 20.27 3.65
C LYS A 88 3.71 19.21 4.44
N THR A 89 2.48 19.52 4.88
CA THR A 89 1.64 18.58 5.61
C THR A 89 1.36 17.31 4.81
N LEU A 90 1.07 17.43 3.51
CA LEU A 90 0.88 16.28 2.62
C LEU A 90 2.14 15.43 2.50
N LYS A 91 3.30 16.07 2.35
CA LYS A 91 4.60 15.37 2.30
C LYS A 91 4.87 14.60 3.59
N ASP A 92 4.61 15.22 4.74
CA ASP A 92 4.81 14.58 6.05
C ASP A 92 3.85 13.39 6.24
N LYS A 93 2.59 13.54 5.84
CA LYS A 93 1.60 12.44 5.85
C LYS A 93 2.00 11.29 4.92
N MET A 94 2.48 11.62 3.72
CA MET A 94 2.93 10.62 2.75
C MET A 94 4.10 9.81 3.31
N LYS A 95 5.09 10.49 3.90
CA LYS A 95 6.23 9.84 4.56
C LYS A 95 5.77 8.94 5.70
N SER A 96 4.89 9.42 6.57
CA SER A 96 4.35 8.60 7.67
C SER A 96 3.64 7.35 7.16
N LYS A 97 2.85 7.48 6.09
CA LYS A 97 2.15 6.33 5.48
C LYS A 97 3.11 5.34 4.84
N GLU A 98 4.18 5.82 4.23
CA GLU A 98 5.24 5.00 3.65
C GLU A 98 5.99 4.21 4.74
N ASP A 99 6.32 4.88 5.86
CA ASP A 99 6.92 4.23 7.04
C ASP A 99 6.00 3.16 7.64
N ASP A 100 4.69 3.43 7.75
CA ASP A 100 3.70 2.47 8.25
C ASP A 100 3.56 1.27 7.30
N LEU A 101 3.54 1.51 5.99
CA LEU A 101 3.45 0.45 4.99
C LEU A 101 4.70 -0.45 5.02
N GLN A 102 5.88 0.13 5.20
CA GLN A 102 7.11 -0.62 5.36
C GLN A 102 7.09 -1.50 6.61
N LYS A 103 6.60 -0.99 7.74
CA LYS A 103 6.43 -1.78 8.97
C LYS A 103 5.46 -2.94 8.78
N GLN A 104 4.31 -2.69 8.15
CA GLN A 104 3.33 -3.73 7.86
C GLN A 104 3.91 -4.81 6.94
N LYS A 105 4.69 -4.43 5.94
CA LYS A 105 5.38 -5.38 5.07
C LYS A 105 6.34 -6.28 5.86
N THR A 106 7.20 -5.70 6.71
CA THR A 106 8.08 -6.49 7.58
C THR A 106 7.31 -7.40 8.53
N GLN A 107 6.14 -6.97 9.03
CA GLN A 107 5.29 -7.82 9.87
C GLN A 107 4.69 -8.98 9.08
N MET A 108 4.24 -8.76 7.84
CA MET A 108 3.74 -9.84 6.99
C MET A 108 4.83 -10.86 6.68
N ASP A 109 6.03 -10.39 6.31
CA ASP A 109 7.15 -11.27 5.98
C ASP A 109 7.48 -12.19 7.18
N ARG A 110 7.50 -11.65 8.40
CA ARG A 110 7.68 -12.44 9.64
C ARG A 110 6.57 -13.45 9.89
N LEU A 111 5.31 -13.05 9.69
CA LEU A 111 4.18 -13.96 9.88
C LEU A 111 4.17 -15.09 8.84
N GLU A 112 4.65 -14.82 7.63
CA GLU A 112 4.83 -15.82 6.59
C GLU A 112 5.93 -16.82 6.96
N GLU A 113 7.08 -16.35 7.45
CA GLU A 113 8.15 -17.20 8.00
C GLU A 113 7.65 -18.06 9.18
N GLU A 114 6.94 -17.46 10.15
CA GLU A 114 6.36 -18.19 11.29
C GLU A 114 5.36 -19.25 10.84
N LYS A 115 4.55 -18.95 9.82
CA LYS A 115 3.61 -19.91 9.25
C LYS A 115 4.34 -21.09 8.60
N GLU A 116 5.37 -20.82 7.79
CA GLU A 116 6.18 -21.86 7.17
C GLU A 116 6.90 -22.74 8.20
N GLU A 117 7.37 -22.18 9.30
CA GLU A 117 7.94 -22.94 10.41
C GLU A 117 6.90 -23.84 11.07
N ARG A 118 5.71 -23.30 11.38
CA ARG A 118 4.61 -24.08 11.96
C ARG A 118 4.15 -25.20 11.05
N ASP A 119 4.08 -24.97 9.73
CA ASP A 119 3.69 -25.99 8.75
C ASP A 119 4.74 -27.12 8.69
N ARG A 120 6.03 -26.79 8.83
CA ARG A 120 7.11 -27.78 8.95
C ARG A 120 6.99 -28.60 10.24
N ASP A 121 6.76 -27.95 11.37
CA ASP A 121 6.57 -28.63 12.66
C ASP A 121 5.34 -29.55 12.65
N LEU A 122 4.23 -29.09 12.07
CA LEU A 122 3.02 -29.90 11.89
C LEU A 122 3.30 -31.13 11.04
N SER A 123 4.02 -30.98 9.93
CA SER A 123 4.40 -32.09 9.06
C SER A 123 5.28 -33.11 9.78
N ARG A 124 6.24 -32.64 10.57
CA ARG A 124 7.10 -33.50 11.39
C ARG A 124 6.31 -34.27 12.43
N ASN A 125 5.46 -33.59 13.20
CA ASN A 125 4.62 -34.20 14.21
C ASN A 125 3.66 -35.25 13.62
N GLN A 126 3.13 -35.00 12.41
CA GLN A 126 2.31 -35.99 11.69
C GLN A 126 3.10 -37.24 11.32
N SER A 127 4.34 -37.08 10.85
CA SER A 127 5.22 -38.22 10.55
C SER A 127 5.57 -39.03 11.80
N GLU A 128 5.94 -38.34 12.90
CA GLU A 128 6.25 -38.99 14.18
C GLU A 128 5.03 -39.72 14.75
N LEU A 129 3.83 -39.15 14.63
CA LEU A 129 2.57 -39.80 15.02
C LEU A 129 2.30 -41.05 14.17
N ALA A 130 2.55 -40.99 12.86
CA ALA A 130 2.38 -42.13 11.97
C ALA A 130 3.34 -43.27 12.33
N GLU A 131 4.61 -42.97 12.58
CA GLU A 131 5.61 -43.95 13.05
C GLU A 131 5.23 -44.55 14.40
N ALA A 132 4.81 -43.73 15.37
CA ALA A 132 4.39 -44.20 16.68
C ALA A 132 3.17 -45.14 16.58
N ASN A 133 2.21 -44.83 15.71
CA ASN A 133 1.06 -45.69 15.45
C ASN A 133 1.46 -47.02 14.80
N GLU A 134 2.39 -47.01 13.85
CA GLU A 134 2.88 -48.24 13.22
C GLU A 134 3.66 -49.11 14.21
N ASN A 135 4.53 -48.51 15.03
CA ASN A 135 5.25 -49.21 16.09
C ASN A 135 4.30 -49.83 17.11
N LYS A 136 3.23 -49.10 17.49
CA LYS A 136 2.18 -49.63 18.37
C LYS A 136 1.48 -50.84 17.75
N ARG A 137 1.11 -50.77 16.46
CA ARG A 137 0.48 -51.89 15.74
C ARG A 137 1.40 -53.11 15.67
N LYS A 138 2.68 -52.89 15.37
CA LYS A 138 3.68 -53.96 15.33
C LYS A 138 3.83 -54.64 16.69
N ALA A 139 3.99 -53.86 17.77
CA ALA A 139 4.07 -54.40 19.13
C ALA A 139 2.81 -55.20 19.51
N GLN A 140 1.63 -54.77 19.06
CA GLN A 140 0.38 -55.51 19.26
C GLN A 140 0.39 -56.88 18.56
N ARG A 141 0.83 -56.93 17.30
CA ARG A 141 0.98 -58.20 16.56
C ARG A 141 2.02 -59.12 17.19
N ASP A 142 3.19 -58.58 17.53
CA ASP A 142 4.26 -59.35 18.16
C ASP A 142 3.79 -59.97 19.49
N HIS A 143 2.93 -59.27 20.23
CA HIS A 143 2.30 -59.79 21.45
C HIS A 143 1.30 -60.93 21.16
N GLU A 144 0.41 -60.75 20.18
CA GLU A 144 -0.55 -61.79 19.75
C GLU A 144 0.16 -63.05 19.23
N ASP A 145 1.25 -62.87 18.47
CA ASP A 145 2.08 -63.97 17.96
C ASP A 145 2.80 -64.71 19.10
N ALA A 146 3.32 -63.98 20.09
CA ALA A 146 3.94 -64.58 21.27
C ALA A 146 2.94 -65.39 22.11
N GLU A 147 1.71 -64.90 22.30
CA GLU A 147 0.64 -65.65 22.97
C GLU A 147 0.26 -66.91 22.20
N THR A 148 0.16 -66.81 20.87
CA THR A 148 -0.16 -67.95 20.00
C THR A 148 0.96 -69.00 20.03
N ALA A 149 2.23 -68.57 19.97
CA ALA A 149 3.39 -69.45 20.08
C ALA A 149 3.45 -70.15 21.45
N ALA A 150 3.11 -69.45 22.53
CA ALA A 150 3.03 -70.03 23.87
C ALA A 150 1.93 -71.11 23.95
N LEU A 151 0.75 -70.85 23.36
CA LEU A 151 -0.35 -71.83 23.28
C LEU A 151 0.03 -73.07 22.46
N VAL A 152 0.68 -72.90 21.30
CA VAL A 152 1.13 -74.02 20.47
C VAL A 152 2.20 -74.84 21.20
N SER A 153 3.16 -74.18 21.86
CA SER A 153 4.19 -74.85 22.66
C SER A 153 3.57 -75.69 23.79
N ALA A 154 2.57 -75.15 24.50
CA ALA A 154 1.82 -75.90 25.51
C ALA A 154 1.07 -77.10 24.90
N ALA A 155 0.49 -76.96 23.70
CA ALA A 155 -0.21 -78.04 23.02
C ALA A 155 0.72 -79.15 22.51
N VAL A 156 1.93 -78.82 22.05
CA VAL A 156 2.94 -79.80 21.63
C VAL A 156 3.44 -80.63 22.82
N MET A 157 3.54 -80.02 24.01
CA MET A 157 3.88 -80.75 25.24
C MET A 157 2.79 -81.76 25.68
N LEU A 158 1.59 -81.70 25.11
CA LEU A 158 0.49 -82.63 25.42
C LEU A 158 0.37 -83.81 24.44
N ILE A 159 1.25 -83.93 23.43
CA ILE A 159 1.27 -85.08 22.52
C ILE A 159 1.98 -86.26 23.24
N PRO A 160 1.27 -87.36 23.57
CA PRO A 160 1.92 -88.52 24.15
C PRO A 160 2.78 -89.19 23.07
N ILE A 161 4.05 -89.45 23.40
CA ILE A 161 4.98 -90.22 22.58
C ILE A 161 4.40 -91.63 22.42
N VAL A 162 3.88 -91.95 21.23
CA VAL A 162 3.52 -93.32 20.86
C VAL A 162 4.83 -94.08 20.67
N GLY A 163 5.23 -94.84 21.68
CA GLY A 163 6.41 -95.68 21.66
C GLY A 163 6.32 -96.75 20.59
N THR A 164 7.29 -96.78 19.69
CA THR A 164 7.62 -97.97 18.91
C THR A 164 8.53 -98.84 19.77
N ASP A 165 8.00 -99.92 20.32
CA ASP A 165 8.79 -100.99 20.94
C ASP A 165 8.68 -102.28 20.08
N PRO A 166 9.78 -103.01 19.82
CA PRO A 166 9.84 -104.14 18.92
C PRO A 166 9.60 -105.45 19.69
N SER A 167 8.65 -106.28 19.23
CA SER A 167 8.40 -107.61 19.82
C SER A 167 7.91 -108.61 18.76
N GLU A 168 8.87 -109.36 18.23
CA GLU A 168 8.87 -110.81 17.95
C GLU A 168 7.57 -111.63 17.73
N ALA A 169 7.61 -112.40 16.63
CA ALA A 169 7.42 -113.86 16.52
C ALA A 169 6.17 -114.45 15.80
N ARG A 170 6.44 -115.01 14.60
CA ARG A 170 6.12 -116.37 14.07
C ARG A 170 4.63 -116.77 13.94
N THR A 171 4.11 -117.39 12.86
CA THR A 171 4.56 -118.58 12.07
C THR A 171 3.61 -118.82 10.83
N PRO A 172 3.67 -119.90 10.00
CA PRO A 172 3.78 -119.82 8.53
C PRO A 172 2.57 -120.39 7.73
N GLY A 173 2.59 -120.29 6.39
CA GLY A 173 1.71 -121.12 5.53
C GLY A 173 1.65 -120.79 4.03
N TYR A 174 2.18 -121.72 3.23
CA TYR A 174 1.80 -122.12 1.85
C TYR A 174 2.01 -121.20 0.62
N LEU A 175 3.03 -121.60 -0.17
CA LEU A 175 3.03 -121.92 -1.61
C LEU A 175 1.79 -121.51 -2.45
N VAL A 176 2.04 -120.72 -3.51
CA VAL A 176 1.47 -120.98 -4.84
C VAL A 176 2.56 -120.75 -5.90
N HIS A 177 2.73 -121.78 -6.73
CA HIS A 177 3.63 -121.86 -7.87
C HIS A 177 2.85 -121.54 -9.17
N THR A 178 3.60 -121.36 -10.26
CA THR A 178 3.18 -121.21 -11.67
C THR A 178 2.85 -119.78 -12.12
N ARG A 179 3.39 -119.25 -13.22
CA ARG A 179 4.17 -119.84 -14.31
C ARG A 179 4.99 -118.74 -14.98
#